data_AF-A0A1Y1T3L4-F1
#
_entry.id   AF-A0A1Y1T3L4-F1
#
_cell.length_a   1.000
_cell.length_b   1.000
_cell.length_c   1.000
_cell.angle_alpha   90.00
_cell.angle_beta   90.00
_cell.angle_gamma   90.00
#
_symmetry.space_group_name_H-M   'P 1'
#
loop_
_entity.id
_entity.type
_entity.pdbx_description
1 polymer ?
#
loop_
_entity_poly.entity_id
_entity_poly.type
_entity_poly.pdbx_seq_one_letter_code
_entity_poly.pdbx_strand_id
1 'polypeptide(L)'
;MKKIFLSLFLALCFFTSCSDDDDDNNEETIDTNLPEELNFIGLISSCSDFNVYQVLDIEHPNVVLSINGSSRERLNLTEEFQTFELPDLEIEMAIGVWDQSMMGYNCNDTDSRDVALLRNWQAVSGTISISAIVTAQQGNTTYYTIDLLLENVVFQNEINEEQRTIDRLLIEDREVGWFPG
;
A
#
# COMPACT_ATOMS: atom_id res chain seq x y z
N MET A 1 -73.56 9.99 -31.00
CA MET A 1 -74.68 9.62 -30.10
C MET A 1 -74.13 8.78 -28.95
N LYS A 2 -74.85 8.66 -27.82
CA LYS A 2 -74.39 7.90 -26.64
C LYS A 2 -74.33 6.40 -26.89
N LYS A 3 -73.32 5.72 -26.33
CA LYS A 3 -73.50 4.46 -25.60
C LYS A 3 -72.66 4.51 -24.31
N ILE A 4 -73.30 4.18 -23.19
CA ILE A 4 -72.71 4.00 -21.85
C ILE A 4 -73.14 2.61 -21.42
N PHE A 5 -72.24 1.72 -21.02
CA PHE A 5 -72.45 0.52 -20.17
C PHE A 5 -71.06 -0.15 -19.99
N LEU A 6 -70.65 -0.79 -18.88
CA LEU A 6 -70.97 -0.69 -17.44
C LEU A 6 -69.97 -1.59 -16.66
N SER A 7 -69.67 -1.25 -15.39
CA SER A 7 -69.19 -2.07 -14.24
C SER A 7 -68.50 -3.44 -14.47
N LEU A 8 -67.28 -3.71 -13.97
CA LEU A 8 -66.79 -3.86 -12.57
C LEU A 8 -66.80 -5.32 -12.05
N PHE A 9 -65.62 -5.90 -11.79
CA PHE A 9 -65.29 -7.00 -10.85
C PHE A 9 -63.74 -7.10 -10.84
N LEU A 10 -62.92 -7.04 -9.78
CA LEU A 10 -63.02 -7.13 -8.30
C LEU A 10 -62.83 -8.53 -7.67
N ALA A 11 -61.57 -8.94 -7.41
CA ALA A 11 -61.04 -9.86 -6.36
C ALA A 11 -59.51 -10.06 -6.62
N LEU A 12 -58.51 -10.18 -5.72
CA LEU A 12 -58.34 -10.70 -4.34
C LEU A 12 -58.53 -12.24 -4.24
N CYS A 13 -57.64 -13.12 -3.76
CA CYS A 13 -56.27 -13.12 -3.19
C CYS A 13 -55.58 -14.46 -3.64
N PHE A 14 -54.42 -14.98 -3.20
CA PHE A 14 -53.60 -14.84 -1.98
C PHE A 14 -52.08 -15.09 -2.21
N PHE A 15 -51.29 -14.59 -1.26
CA PHE A 15 -49.91 -14.87 -0.85
C PHE A 15 -49.24 -16.22 -1.17
N THR A 16 -47.97 -16.14 -1.60
CA THR A 16 -46.80 -16.89 -1.07
C THR A 16 -45.60 -15.91 -1.15
N SER A 17 -44.82 -15.55 -0.12
CA SER A 17 -44.39 -16.22 1.12
C SER A 17 -43.25 -17.24 0.95
N CYS A 18 -42.12 -16.77 0.43
CA CYS A 18 -40.77 -17.20 0.85
C CYS A 18 -40.10 -15.92 1.38
N SER A 19 -39.87 -15.83 2.68
CA SER A 19 -38.67 -16.33 3.38
C SER A 19 -37.57 -15.28 3.29
N ASP A 20 -37.35 -14.59 4.40
CA ASP A 20 -36.17 -13.77 4.60
C ASP A 20 -34.95 -14.69 4.63
N ASP A 21 -33.93 -14.34 3.87
CA ASP A 21 -32.53 -14.76 4.02
C ASP A 21 -31.73 -13.54 3.52
N ASP A 22 -31.76 -12.46 4.31
CA ASP A 22 -30.96 -11.26 4.08
C ASP A 22 -29.49 -11.61 4.35
N ASP A 23 -28.87 -12.24 3.35
CA ASP A 23 -27.46 -12.55 3.25
C ASP A 23 -26.68 -11.22 3.05
N ASP A 24 -26.69 -10.37 4.09
CA ASP A 24 -25.85 -9.18 4.27
C ASP A 24 -24.37 -9.61 4.43
N ASN A 25 -23.86 -10.30 3.42
CA ASN A 25 -22.44 -10.47 3.14
C ASN A 25 -21.92 -9.11 2.68
N ASN A 26 -21.80 -8.20 3.66
CA ASN A 26 -21.23 -6.87 3.52
C ASN A 26 -19.70 -6.99 3.40
N GLU A 27 -19.29 -7.65 2.31
CA GLU A 27 -17.94 -7.77 1.81
C GLU A 27 -17.47 -6.33 1.50
N GLU A 28 -16.62 -5.77 2.38
CA GLU A 28 -16.19 -4.38 2.27
C GLU A 28 -15.47 -4.19 0.94
N THR A 29 -16.14 -3.54 -0.01
CA THR A 29 -15.62 -3.34 -1.36
C THR A 29 -14.45 -2.37 -1.29
N ILE A 30 -13.25 -2.92 -1.19
CA ILE A 30 -11.98 -2.20 -1.11
C ILE A 30 -11.91 -1.17 -2.23
N ASP A 31 -11.77 0.10 -1.86
CA ASP A 31 -11.61 1.13 -2.88
C ASP A 31 -10.22 0.98 -3.53
N THR A 32 -10.23 0.99 -4.86
CA THR A 32 -9.03 0.95 -5.69
C THR A 32 -8.93 2.17 -6.60
N ASN A 33 -9.81 3.17 -6.42
CA ASN A 33 -9.87 4.43 -7.16
C ASN A 33 -9.12 5.55 -6.40
N LEU A 34 -7.89 5.26 -5.99
CA LEU A 34 -7.03 6.21 -5.28
C LEU A 34 -6.78 7.48 -6.14
N PRO A 35 -6.60 8.68 -5.55
CA PRO A 35 -6.20 9.87 -6.29
C PRO A 35 -4.81 9.72 -6.91
N GLU A 36 -4.47 10.54 -7.90
CA GLU A 36 -3.17 10.51 -8.60
C GLU A 36 -2.01 10.82 -7.66
N GLU A 37 -2.08 11.95 -6.95
CA GLU A 37 -1.14 12.34 -5.88
C GLU A 37 -1.47 11.59 -4.58
N LEU A 38 -0.46 10.98 -3.96
CA LEU A 38 -0.59 10.21 -2.72
C LEU A 38 0.33 10.74 -1.61
N ASN A 39 -0.25 11.02 -0.45
CA ASN A 39 0.46 11.53 0.72
C ASN A 39 0.49 10.46 1.83
N PHE A 40 1.60 9.73 1.93
CA PHE A 40 1.75 8.64 2.89
C PHE A 40 2.01 9.19 4.31
N ILE A 41 1.03 8.99 5.19
CA ILE A 41 1.00 9.46 6.59
C ILE A 41 0.63 8.36 7.59
N GLY A 42 0.34 7.13 7.13
CA GLY A 42 0.03 5.97 7.96
C GLY A 42 1.26 5.36 8.64
N LEU A 43 1.06 4.19 9.27
CA LEU A 43 2.12 3.49 9.99
C LEU A 43 3.29 3.12 9.08
N ILE A 44 4.52 3.32 9.59
CA ILE A 44 5.76 2.90 8.95
C ILE A 44 6.33 1.70 9.71
N SER A 45 6.74 0.66 8.98
CA SER A 45 7.42 -0.53 9.48
C SER A 45 8.68 -0.79 8.66
N SER A 46 9.79 -1.15 9.32
CA SER A 46 11.08 -1.39 8.68
C SER A 46 11.75 -2.66 9.22
N CYS A 47 12.49 -3.36 8.36
CA CYS A 47 13.08 -4.66 8.65
C CYS A 47 14.12 -5.07 7.58
N SER A 48 14.75 -6.24 7.76
CA SER A 48 15.86 -6.74 6.92
C SER A 48 17.01 -5.72 6.87
N ASP A 49 17.92 -5.83 5.90
CA ASP A 49 18.98 -4.83 5.74
C ASP A 49 18.44 -3.49 5.23
N PHE A 50 17.50 -3.48 4.29
CA PHE A 50 16.84 -2.27 3.82
C PHE A 50 15.47 -2.57 3.21
N ASN A 51 14.48 -2.87 4.06
CA ASN A 51 13.07 -2.80 3.68
C ASN A 51 12.36 -1.75 4.55
N VAL A 52 11.64 -0.82 3.92
CA VAL A 52 10.77 0.15 4.57
C VAL A 52 9.41 0.13 3.89
N TYR A 53 8.35 0.00 4.69
CA TYR A 53 6.97 -0.01 4.23
C TYR A 53 6.19 1.07 4.96
N GLN A 54 5.43 1.88 4.24
CA GLN A 54 4.52 2.85 4.83
C GLN A 54 3.10 2.66 4.29
N VAL A 55 2.14 2.54 5.20
CA VAL A 55 0.71 2.53 4.90
C VAL A 55 0.26 3.95 4.51
N LEU A 56 -0.64 4.09 3.54
CA LEU A 56 -1.12 5.40 3.07
C LEU A 56 -1.67 6.26 4.21
N ASP A 57 -2.71 5.79 4.90
CA ASP A 57 -3.28 6.40 6.10
C ASP A 57 -4.09 5.36 6.91
N ILE A 58 -4.94 5.80 7.85
CA ILE A 58 -5.75 4.92 8.70
C ILE A 58 -7.08 4.49 8.05
N GLU A 59 -7.56 5.22 7.04
CA GLU A 59 -8.77 4.93 6.27
C GLU A 59 -8.46 4.02 5.06
N HIS A 60 -7.20 4.02 4.58
CA HIS A 60 -6.68 3.19 3.49
C HIS A 60 -5.59 2.19 3.97
N PRO A 61 -5.86 1.32 4.96
CA PRO A 61 -4.84 0.52 5.64
C PRO A 61 -4.25 -0.64 4.81
N ASN A 62 -4.82 -0.89 3.63
CA ASN A 62 -4.41 -1.90 2.66
C ASN A 62 -3.55 -1.33 1.51
N VAL A 63 -3.29 -0.01 1.51
CA VAL A 63 -2.46 0.68 0.51
C VAL A 63 -1.08 0.94 1.11
N VAL A 64 -0.03 0.44 0.46
CA VAL A 64 1.34 0.42 1.01
C VAL A 64 2.36 0.88 -0.02
N LEU A 65 3.13 1.91 0.34
CA LEU A 65 4.42 2.22 -0.29
C LEU A 65 5.47 1.24 0.26
N SER A 66 6.12 0.50 -0.64
CA SER A 66 7.26 -0.37 -0.36
C SER A 66 8.53 0.24 -0.93
N ILE A 67 9.59 0.29 -0.12
CA ILE A 67 10.93 0.75 -0.49
C ILE A 67 11.90 -0.35 -0.06
N ASN A 68 12.48 -1.07 -1.03
CA ASN A 68 13.44 -2.14 -0.78
C ASN A 68 14.80 -1.77 -1.39
N GLY A 69 15.90 -2.03 -0.70
CA GLY A 69 17.25 -1.67 -1.16
C GLY A 69 18.30 -2.77 -0.94
N SER A 70 19.40 -2.64 -1.68
CA SER A 70 20.65 -3.33 -1.38
C SER A 70 21.26 -2.86 -0.05
N SER A 71 22.20 -3.63 0.51
CA SER A 71 22.80 -3.28 1.81
C SER A 71 23.52 -1.92 1.78
N ARG A 72 23.63 -1.32 2.97
CA ARG A 72 24.32 -0.06 3.24
C ARG A 72 25.67 0.06 2.51
N GLU A 73 26.48 -1.00 2.52
CA GLU A 73 27.82 -1.04 1.93
C GLU A 73 27.79 -1.05 0.40
N ARG A 74 26.78 -1.68 -0.20
CA ARG A 74 26.62 -1.76 -1.66
C ARG A 74 26.06 -0.47 -2.24
N LEU A 75 25.17 0.19 -1.51
CA LEU A 75 24.70 1.56 -1.81
C LEU A 75 25.69 2.65 -1.39
N ASN A 76 26.77 2.31 -0.67
CA ASN A 76 27.78 3.23 -0.13
C ASN A 76 27.21 4.32 0.84
N LEU A 77 26.15 3.99 1.58
CA LEU A 77 25.43 4.98 2.40
C LEU A 77 26.26 5.50 3.58
N THR A 78 26.13 6.80 3.85
CA THR A 78 26.82 7.54 4.93
C THR A 78 25.82 8.33 5.78
N GLU A 79 26.30 9.05 6.78
CA GLU A 79 25.46 10.00 7.55
C GLU A 79 25.02 11.21 6.69
N GLU A 80 25.69 11.48 5.57
CA GLU A 80 25.25 12.43 4.54
C GLU A 80 24.33 11.75 3.52
N PHE A 81 23.26 12.46 3.09
CA PHE A 81 22.33 11.99 2.07
C PHE A 81 23.01 11.70 0.73
N GLN A 82 22.83 10.50 0.21
CA GLN A 82 23.18 10.12 -1.16
C GLN A 82 21.90 10.01 -2.01
N THR A 83 21.85 10.70 -3.16
CA THR A 83 20.68 10.73 -4.05
C THR A 83 20.81 9.73 -5.20
N PHE A 84 19.70 9.05 -5.51
CA PHE A 84 19.56 8.08 -6.58
C PHE A 84 18.37 8.49 -7.48
N GLU A 85 18.53 8.34 -8.78
CA GLU A 85 17.48 8.55 -9.78
C GLU A 85 16.70 7.24 -9.97
N LEU A 86 15.37 7.30 -10.06
CA LEU A 86 14.52 6.13 -10.21
C LEU A 86 14.16 5.88 -11.69
N PRO A 87 14.05 4.61 -12.14
CA PRO A 87 14.34 3.38 -11.40
C PRO A 87 15.86 3.12 -11.28
N ASP A 88 16.29 2.64 -10.11
CA ASP A 88 17.66 2.17 -9.85
C ASP A 88 17.72 0.63 -9.89
N LEU A 89 18.92 0.04 -10.02
CA LEU A 89 19.14 -1.41 -9.98
C LEU A 89 19.35 -1.95 -8.56
N GLU A 90 19.58 -1.07 -7.60
CA GLU A 90 19.89 -1.35 -6.20
C GLU A 90 18.79 -0.87 -5.23
N ILE A 91 17.73 -0.23 -5.75
CA ILE A 91 16.57 0.27 -5.01
C ILE A 91 15.29 -0.03 -5.80
N GLU A 92 14.45 -0.93 -5.29
CA GLU A 92 13.10 -1.18 -5.81
C GLU A 92 12.08 -0.36 -5.01
N MET A 93 11.14 0.28 -5.70
CA MET A 93 10.08 1.06 -5.06
C MET A 93 8.73 0.84 -5.75
N ALA A 94 7.70 0.54 -4.96
CA ALA A 94 6.38 0.21 -5.47
C ALA A 94 5.25 0.65 -4.53
N ILE A 95 4.07 0.93 -5.09
CA ILE A 95 2.83 1.12 -4.34
C ILE A 95 1.93 -0.09 -4.61
N GLY A 96 1.61 -0.84 -3.55
CA GLY A 96 0.72 -2.00 -3.59
C GLY A 96 -0.63 -1.72 -2.95
N VAL A 97 -1.70 -2.27 -3.52
CA VAL A 97 -3.05 -2.28 -2.93
C VAL A 97 -3.44 -3.74 -2.72
N TRP A 98 -3.71 -4.11 -1.47
CA TRP A 98 -3.94 -5.48 -1.04
C TRP A 98 -5.42 -5.75 -0.72
N ASP A 99 -5.79 -7.03 -0.62
CA ASP A 99 -7.15 -7.48 -0.26
C ASP A 99 -7.47 -7.42 1.24
N GLN A 100 -6.49 -7.08 2.08
CA GLN A 100 -6.63 -6.93 3.53
C GLN A 100 -5.74 -5.77 4.03
N SER A 101 -5.99 -5.30 5.25
CA SER A 101 -5.13 -4.34 5.93
C SER A 101 -3.71 -4.88 6.11
N MET A 102 -2.71 -4.09 5.72
CA MET A 102 -1.28 -4.42 5.83
C MET A 102 -0.62 -3.86 7.10
N MET A 103 -1.41 -3.26 8.00
CA MET A 103 -0.94 -2.74 9.29
C MET A 103 -0.34 -3.85 10.16
N GLY A 104 1.00 -3.93 10.21
CA GLY A 104 1.75 -4.88 11.04
C GLY A 104 2.25 -6.14 10.32
N TYR A 105 1.95 -6.31 9.02
CA TYR A 105 2.27 -7.55 8.28
C TYR A 105 3.63 -7.53 7.59
N ASN A 106 4.05 -6.39 7.06
CA ASN A 106 5.15 -6.30 6.09
C ASN A 106 6.54 -6.73 6.61
N CYS A 107 6.67 -7.01 7.91
CA CYS A 107 7.90 -7.45 8.58
C CYS A 107 7.70 -8.67 9.51
N ASN A 108 6.59 -9.42 9.38
CA ASN A 108 6.33 -10.64 10.15
C ASN A 108 6.54 -11.88 9.29
N ASP A 109 7.40 -12.80 9.71
CA ASP A 109 7.68 -14.08 9.03
C ASP A 109 6.73 -15.22 9.45
N THR A 110 5.90 -15.01 10.48
CA THR A 110 5.02 -16.04 11.06
C THR A 110 3.56 -16.01 10.58
N ASP A 111 3.13 -14.99 9.84
CA ASP A 111 1.72 -14.83 9.45
C ASP A 111 1.35 -15.73 8.25
N SER A 112 0.75 -16.88 8.52
CA SER A 112 0.38 -17.89 7.51
C SER A 112 -0.92 -17.57 6.77
N ARG A 113 -1.08 -16.33 6.30
CA ARG A 113 -2.30 -15.86 5.60
C ARG A 113 -1.99 -15.50 4.16
N ASP A 114 -2.73 -16.10 3.24
CA ASP A 114 -2.75 -15.69 1.84
C ASP A 114 -3.43 -14.31 1.76
N VAL A 115 -2.65 -13.27 1.45
CA VAL A 115 -3.12 -11.90 1.20
C VAL A 115 -2.89 -11.60 -0.28
N ALA A 116 -3.94 -11.27 -1.03
CA ALA A 116 -3.81 -11.02 -2.46
C ALA A 116 -3.43 -9.57 -2.77
N LEU A 117 -2.44 -9.39 -3.64
CA LEU A 117 -2.10 -8.09 -4.24
C LEU A 117 -3.09 -7.80 -5.37
N LEU A 118 -3.97 -6.81 -5.17
CA LEU A 118 -5.03 -6.42 -6.12
C LEU A 118 -4.51 -5.48 -7.22
N ARG A 119 -3.62 -4.55 -6.87
CA ARG A 119 -2.95 -3.65 -7.81
C ARG A 119 -1.52 -3.34 -7.36
N ASN A 120 -0.66 -3.02 -8.32
CA ASN A 120 0.72 -2.60 -8.10
C ASN A 120 1.07 -1.44 -9.05
N TRP A 121 1.91 -0.51 -8.60
CA TRP A 121 2.58 0.50 -9.42
C TRP A 121 4.06 0.52 -9.05
N GLN A 122 4.97 0.48 -10.03
CA GLN A 122 6.42 0.57 -9.78
C GLN A 122 6.94 1.98 -10.11
N ALA A 123 7.97 2.45 -9.39
CA ALA A 123 8.59 3.75 -9.66
C ALA A 123 9.29 3.78 -11.03
N VAL A 124 8.97 4.79 -11.85
CA VAL A 124 9.49 4.96 -13.22
C VAL A 124 10.25 6.28 -13.43
N SER A 125 10.13 7.24 -12.51
CA SER A 125 10.95 8.47 -12.47
C SER A 125 10.89 9.15 -11.10
N GLY A 126 11.76 10.14 -10.90
CA GLY A 126 11.91 10.91 -9.66
C GLY A 126 13.16 10.49 -8.89
N THR A 127 13.37 11.06 -7.69
CA THR A 127 14.56 10.82 -6.89
C THR A 127 14.24 10.28 -5.50
N ILE A 128 15.15 9.46 -4.98
CA ILE A 128 15.24 9.15 -3.55
C ILE A 128 16.62 9.53 -3.02
N SER A 129 16.65 10.29 -1.93
CA SER A 129 17.86 10.60 -1.16
C SER A 129 17.86 9.82 0.14
N ILE A 130 18.97 9.16 0.45
CA ILE A 130 19.08 8.19 1.54
C ILE A 130 20.27 8.54 2.45
N SER A 131 20.03 8.64 3.75
CA SER A 131 21.07 8.65 4.79
C SER A 131 21.16 7.27 5.47
N ALA A 132 22.26 6.97 6.15
CA ALA A 132 22.36 5.83 7.05
C ALA A 132 23.31 6.11 8.23
N ILE A 133 22.79 6.15 9.46
CA ILE A 133 23.55 6.37 10.70
C ILE A 133 23.75 5.03 11.40
N VAL A 134 24.97 4.71 11.85
CA VAL A 134 25.21 3.47 12.64
C VAL A 134 24.78 3.69 14.09
N THR A 135 23.76 2.98 14.54
CA THR A 135 23.23 3.12 15.92
C THR A 135 23.89 2.15 16.89
N ALA A 136 24.22 0.94 16.46
CA ALA A 136 24.94 -0.05 17.27
C ALA A 136 25.73 -1.06 16.43
N GLN A 137 26.71 -1.71 17.05
CA GLN A 137 27.39 -2.87 16.49
C GLN A 137 27.50 -3.96 17.56
N GLN A 138 27.02 -5.17 17.28
CA GLN A 138 27.09 -6.32 18.18
C GLN A 138 27.70 -7.52 17.45
N GLY A 139 28.97 -7.81 17.76
CA GLY A 139 29.73 -8.85 17.05
C GLY A 139 29.88 -8.51 15.57
N ASN A 140 29.26 -9.33 14.71
CA ASN A 140 29.27 -9.12 13.26
C ASN A 140 28.03 -8.37 12.74
N THR A 141 27.04 -8.07 13.59
CA THR A 141 25.82 -7.36 13.19
C THR A 141 25.99 -5.86 13.41
N THR A 142 25.70 -5.07 12.39
CA THR A 142 25.60 -3.60 12.45
C THR A 142 24.13 -3.22 12.38
N TYR A 143 23.68 -2.38 13.31
CA TYR A 143 22.34 -1.79 13.34
C TYR A 143 22.44 -0.33 12.89
N TYR A 144 21.46 0.12 12.11
CA TYR A 144 21.48 1.46 11.52
C TYR A 144 20.07 2.07 11.51
N THR A 145 19.99 3.38 11.63
CA THR A 145 18.81 4.15 11.22
C THR A 145 19.04 4.71 9.82
N ILE A 146 17.98 4.78 9.03
CA ILE A 146 17.98 5.44 7.73
C ILE A 146 16.91 6.53 7.69
N ASP A 147 17.24 7.63 7.01
CA ASP A 147 16.29 8.65 6.59
C ASP A 147 16.12 8.57 5.07
N LEU A 148 14.88 8.65 4.60
CA LEU A 148 14.50 8.57 3.20
C LEU A 148 13.74 9.85 2.81
N LEU A 149 14.24 10.55 1.80
CA LEU A 149 13.60 11.70 1.18
C LEU A 149 13.28 11.37 -0.27
N LEU A 150 11.99 11.17 -0.57
CA LEU A 150 11.47 10.98 -1.92
C LEU A 150 11.02 12.32 -2.48
N GLU A 151 11.40 12.66 -3.71
CA GLU A 151 11.02 13.91 -4.37
C GLU A 151 10.60 13.67 -5.82
N ASN A 152 9.41 14.15 -6.19
CA ASN A 152 8.80 14.06 -7.52
C ASN A 152 8.73 12.62 -8.08
N VAL A 153 8.46 11.62 -7.22
CA VAL A 153 8.45 10.21 -7.62
C VAL A 153 7.16 9.88 -8.35
N VAL A 154 7.30 9.33 -9.57
CA VAL A 154 6.18 8.84 -10.38
C VAL A 154 6.21 7.33 -10.42
N PHE A 155 5.07 6.71 -10.10
CA PHE A 155 4.84 5.28 -10.17
C PHE A 155 3.87 4.97 -11.31
N GLN A 156 4.05 3.85 -12.01
CA GLN A 156 3.21 3.42 -13.12
C GLN A 156 2.78 1.96 -12.97
N ASN A 157 1.53 1.66 -13.30
CA ASN A 157 1.02 0.30 -13.42
C ASN A 157 1.31 -0.24 -14.83
N GLU A 158 1.97 -1.41 -14.90
CA GLU A 158 2.40 -2.02 -16.17
C GLU A 158 1.25 -2.48 -17.08
N ILE A 159 0.03 -2.64 -16.55
CA ILE A 159 -1.10 -3.27 -17.26
C ILE A 159 -1.98 -2.21 -17.94
N ASN A 160 -2.18 -1.06 -17.31
CA ASN A 160 -3.11 -0.01 -17.78
C ASN A 160 -2.48 1.38 -17.94
N GLU A 161 -1.16 1.52 -17.74
CA GLU A 161 -0.39 2.79 -17.77
C GLU A 161 -0.86 3.86 -16.76
N GLU A 162 -1.71 3.48 -15.80
CA GLU A 162 -2.21 4.36 -14.75
C GLU A 162 -1.05 4.81 -13.84
N GLN A 163 -0.98 6.10 -13.53
CA GLN A 163 0.10 6.67 -12.72
C GLN A 163 -0.33 7.02 -11.30
N ARG A 164 0.63 7.07 -10.39
CA ARG A 164 0.54 7.66 -9.05
C ARG A 164 1.79 8.49 -8.76
N THR A 165 1.66 9.56 -7.98
CA THR A 165 2.77 10.48 -7.68
C THR A 165 2.96 10.69 -6.18
N ILE A 166 4.22 10.92 -5.80
CA ILE A 166 4.61 11.43 -4.48
C ILE A 166 5.50 12.65 -4.74
N ASP A 167 4.91 13.84 -4.66
CA ASP A 167 5.62 15.12 -4.85
C ASP A 167 6.78 15.27 -3.86
N ARG A 168 6.52 14.97 -2.57
CA ARG A 168 7.55 14.88 -1.54
C ARG A 168 7.13 14.04 -0.34
N LEU A 169 7.95 13.08 0.06
CA LEU A 169 7.78 12.31 1.30
C LEU A 169 9.11 12.24 2.05
N LEU A 170 9.05 12.37 3.39
CA LEU A 170 10.19 12.29 4.28
C LEU A 170 9.89 11.26 5.39
N ILE A 171 10.74 10.25 5.49
CA ILE A 171 10.68 9.17 6.47
C ILE A 171 12.00 9.21 7.26
N GLU A 172 11.96 9.62 8.53
CA GLU A 172 13.15 9.81 9.39
C GLU A 172 13.27 8.71 10.46
N ASP A 173 14.47 8.45 10.97
CA ASP A 173 14.74 7.57 12.12
C ASP A 173 14.16 6.13 11.98
N ARG A 174 14.29 5.48 10.80
CA ARG A 174 13.84 4.08 10.63
C ARG A 174 14.95 3.09 10.97
N GLU A 175 14.75 2.30 12.03
CA GLU A 175 15.66 1.19 12.37
C GLU A 175 15.61 0.09 11.30
N VAL A 176 16.78 -0.28 10.80
CA VAL A 176 17.03 -1.35 9.82
C VAL A 176 18.36 -2.05 10.14
N GLY A 177 18.65 -3.13 9.41
CA GLY A 177 19.69 -4.09 9.73
C GLY A 177 19.11 -5.36 10.35
N TRP A 178 19.91 -6.43 10.31
CA TRP A 178 19.45 -7.80 10.57
C TRP A 178 18.86 -8.03 11.97
N PHE A 179 17.52 -8.01 12.04
CA PHE A 179 16.76 -8.82 13.00
C PHE A 179 16.64 -10.25 12.45
N PRO A 180 17.00 -11.30 13.21
CA PRO A 180 16.46 -12.63 12.97
C PRO A 180 14.98 -12.68 13.36
N GLY A 181 14.21 -13.48 12.63
CA GLY A 181 13.06 -14.21 13.21
C GLY A 181 13.55 -15.37 14.06
#